data_AF-A0A915ZT69-F1
#
_entry.id   AF-A0A915ZT69-F1
#
_cell.length_a   1.000
_cell.length_b   1.000
_cell.length_c   1.000
_cell.angle_alpha   90.00
_cell.angle_beta   90.00
_cell.angle_gamma   90.00
#
_symmetry.space_group_name_H-M   'P 1'
#
loop_
_entity.id
_entity.type
_entity.pdbx_description
1 polymer ?
#
loop_
_entity_poly.entity_id
_entity_poly.type
_entity_poly.pdbx_seq_one_letter_code
_entity_poly.pdbx_strand_id
1 'polypeptide(L)'
;MLYIDGTTLDAYGQHSEYPIFLMLGNIPNWRQNAPDAKVFIGFLTHLITWNKKFSKSKKFQQYKRDLERRALKYLLSPLLQKEGIYLAINGKVEHFIPHISTILADMLEAQNICCTYKSYCTVTSESIT
;
A
#
# COMPACT_ATOMS: atom_id res chain seq x y z
N MET A 1 -1.25 -4.74 -2.50
CA MET A 1 -0.45 -4.69 -1.25
C MET A 1 0.04 -3.27 -1.05
N LEU A 2 -0.16 -2.71 0.14
CA LEU A 2 0.50 -1.46 0.54
C LEU A 2 1.76 -1.83 1.31
N TYR A 3 2.89 -1.29 0.88
CA TYR A 3 4.17 -1.46 1.54
C TYR A 3 4.58 -0.12 2.16
N ILE A 4 4.87 -0.14 3.46
CA ILE A 4 5.30 1.03 4.22
C ILE A 4 6.54 0.59 4.99
N ASP A 5 7.65 1.25 4.74
CA ASP A 5 8.89 1.00 5.47
C ASP A 5 9.54 2.33 5.86
N GLY A 6 10.08 2.36 7.07
CA GLY A 6 10.74 3.55 7.61
C GLY A 6 12.03 3.81 6.84
N THR A 7 12.04 4.88 6.06
CA THR A 7 13.24 5.31 5.33
C THR A 7 13.86 6.50 6.06
N THR A 8 15.10 6.33 6.51
CA THR A 8 15.89 7.42 7.06
C THR A 8 16.32 8.35 5.93
N LEU A 9 15.93 9.62 6.02
CA LEU A 9 16.24 10.63 4.99
C LEU A 9 17.50 11.45 5.30
N ASP A 10 18.03 11.38 6.51
CA ASP A 10 19.21 12.13 6.91
C ASP A 10 20.45 11.25 7.08
N ALA A 11 21.63 11.83 6.81
CA ALA A 11 22.91 11.15 7.02
C ALA A 11 23.16 10.76 8.49
N TYR A 12 22.37 11.31 9.42
CA TYR A 12 22.52 11.14 10.86
C TYR A 12 21.48 10.22 11.52
N GLY A 13 20.50 9.68 10.80
CA GLY A 13 19.54 8.74 11.39
C GLY A 13 18.41 9.35 12.22
N GLN A 14 18.26 10.67 12.25
CA GLN A 14 17.35 11.37 13.16
C GLN A 14 15.96 11.59 12.55
N HIS A 15 15.85 11.56 11.22
CA HIS A 15 14.61 11.81 10.51
C HIS A 15 14.24 10.60 9.65
N SER A 16 13.26 9.82 10.14
CA SER A 16 12.62 8.77 9.38
C SER A 16 11.30 9.27 8.80
N GLU A 17 11.14 9.08 7.50
CA GLU A 17 9.85 9.20 6.83
C GLU A 17 9.34 7.83 6.44
N TYR A 18 8.05 7.75 6.16
CA TYR A 18 7.36 6.49 5.88
C TYR A 18 6.77 6.58 4.48
N PRO A 19 7.57 6.37 3.43
CA PRO A 19 7.06 6.28 2.07
C PRO A 19 6.08 5.11 1.97
N ILE A 20 4.98 5.35 1.27
CA ILE A 20 3.93 4.38 0.97
C ILE A 20 4.08 3.98 -0.49
N PHE A 21 4.24 2.68 -0.71
CA PHE A 21 4.30 2.08 -2.04
C PHE A 21 3.08 1.18 -2.27
N LEU A 22 2.55 1.23 -3.50
CA LEU A 22 1.55 0.29 -3.99
C LEU A 22 2.23 -0.81 -4.80
N MET A 23 1.85 -2.05 -4.56
CA MET A 23 2.30 -3.22 -5.33
C MET A 23 1.13 -4.16 -5.62
N LEU A 24 1.19 -4.84 -6.76
CA LEU A 24 0.30 -5.96 -7.07
C LEU A 24 0.76 -7.22 -6.31
N GLY A 25 -0.12 -7.78 -5.47
CA GLY A 25 0.24 -8.91 -4.59
C GLY A 25 0.58 -10.21 -5.32
N ASN A 26 0.18 -10.35 -6.58
CA ASN A 26 0.38 -11.54 -7.39
C ASN A 26 1.75 -11.58 -8.12
N ILE A 27 2.61 -10.58 -7.95
CA ILE A 27 3.95 -10.56 -8.53
C ILE A 27 4.89 -11.46 -7.70
N PRO A 28 5.76 -12.30 -8.30
CA PRO A 28 6.70 -13.13 -7.55
C PRO A 28 7.82 -12.29 -6.88
N ASN A 29 8.33 -12.73 -5.71
CA ASN A 29 9.26 -11.95 -4.86
C ASN A 29 10.50 -11.41 -5.61
N TRP A 30 11.13 -12.23 -6.46
CA TRP A 30 12.29 -11.80 -7.25
C TRP A 30 11.98 -10.59 -8.16
N ARG A 31 10.71 -10.42 -8.56
CA ARG A 31 10.24 -9.28 -9.35
C ARG A 31 9.66 -8.16 -8.49
N GLN A 32 9.11 -8.47 -7.31
CA GLN A 32 8.57 -7.48 -6.36
C GLN A 32 9.63 -6.48 -5.86
N ASN A 33 10.90 -6.88 -5.79
CA ASN A 33 11.98 -6.00 -5.37
C ASN A 33 12.47 -5.05 -6.47
N ALA A 34 12.00 -5.23 -7.71
CA ALA A 34 12.35 -4.33 -8.80
C ALA A 34 11.64 -2.97 -8.61
N PRO A 35 12.30 -1.86 -8.93
CA PRO A 35 11.74 -0.51 -8.72
C PRO A 35 10.48 -0.25 -9.53
N ASP A 36 10.30 -0.94 -10.67
CA ASP A 36 9.12 -0.86 -11.53
C ASP A 36 7.94 -1.71 -11.02
N ALA A 37 8.14 -2.59 -10.04
CA ALA A 37 7.07 -3.38 -9.42
C ALA A 37 6.37 -2.65 -8.26
N LYS A 38 6.90 -1.49 -7.84
CA LYS A 38 6.38 -0.66 -6.75
C LYS A 38 6.09 0.73 -7.27
N VAL A 39 4.89 1.24 -7.03
CA VAL A 39 4.53 2.62 -7.36
C VAL A 39 4.55 3.44 -6.07
N PHE A 40 5.34 4.51 -6.03
CA PHE A 40 5.31 5.45 -4.93
C PHE A 40 4.00 6.25 -4.94
N ILE A 41 3.27 6.24 -3.82
CA ILE A 41 1.99 6.97 -3.70
C ILE A 41 2.16 8.28 -2.92
N GLY A 42 3.09 8.31 -1.96
CA GLY A 42 3.30 9.46 -1.10
C GLY A 42 3.92 9.08 0.24
N PHE A 43 4.07 10.06 1.13
CA PHE A 43 4.57 9.86 2.48
C PHE A 43 3.42 9.79 3.49
N LEU A 44 3.52 8.89 4.47
CA LEU A 44 2.62 8.89 5.61
C LEU A 44 2.95 10.08 6.51
N THR A 45 2.05 11.07 6.54
CA THR A 45 2.13 12.18 7.49
C THR A 45 2.13 11.67 8.92
N HIS A 46 3.15 12.03 9.70
CA HIS A 46 3.22 11.78 11.12
C HIS A 46 3.39 13.10 11.88
N LEU A 47 2.64 13.28 12.97
CA LEU A 47 2.79 14.46 13.81
C LEU A 47 4.01 14.32 14.72
N ILE A 48 4.90 15.31 14.66
CA ILE A 48 6.04 15.46 15.56
C ILE A 48 5.75 16.59 16.55
N THR A 49 6.21 16.44 17.79
CA THR A 49 6.23 17.53 18.77
C THR A 49 7.53 17.49 19.54
N TRP A 50 8.10 18.65 19.81
CA TRP A 50 9.33 18.80 20.60
C TRP A 50 9.11 18.47 22.08
N ASN A 51 7.87 18.52 22.56
CA ASN A 51 7.55 18.23 23.94
C ASN A 51 7.32 16.72 24.15
N LYS A 52 8.36 16.03 24.64
CA LYS A 52 8.35 14.58 24.91
C LYS A 52 7.26 14.13 25.91
N LYS A 53 6.82 15.00 26.82
CA LYS A 53 5.74 14.69 27.77
C LYS A 53 4.39 14.76 27.06
N PHE A 54 4.21 15.78 26.22
CA PHE A 54 2.99 15.94 25.42
C PHE A 54 2.86 14.87 24.34
N SER A 55 3.96 14.44 23.72
CA SER A 55 3.96 13.37 22.71
C SER A 55 3.42 12.04 23.26
N LYS A 56 3.62 11.77 24.55
CA LYS A 56 3.10 10.58 25.24
C LYS A 56 1.67 10.75 25.75
N SER A 57 1.10 11.95 25.68
CA SER A 57 -0.27 12.18 26.15
C SER A 57 -1.29 11.41 25.29
N LYS A 58 -2.33 10.87 25.94
CA LYS A 58 -3.42 10.18 25.23
C LYS A 58 -4.08 11.06 24.16
N LYS A 59 -4.28 12.34 24.48
CA LYS A 59 -4.86 13.32 23.55
C LYS A 59 -4.01 13.43 22.28
N PHE A 60 -2.71 13.64 22.42
CA PHE A 60 -1.81 13.74 21.26
C PHE A 60 -1.78 12.45 20.45
N GLN A 61 -1.71 11.29 21.10
CA GLN A 61 -1.73 9.99 20.42
C GLN A 61 -3.03 9.76 19.64
N GLN A 62 -4.17 10.19 20.20
CA GLN A 62 -5.45 10.12 19.51
C GLN A 62 -5.49 11.04 18.28
N TYR A 63 -5.03 12.29 18.42
CA TYR A 63 -4.91 13.21 17.28
C TYR A 63 -3.99 12.68 16.18
N LYS A 64 -2.85 12.09 16.56
CA LYS A 64 -1.92 11.45 15.62
C LYS A 64 -2.61 10.34 14.84
N ARG A 65 -3.27 9.39 15.53
CA ARG A 65 -4.02 8.30 14.90
C ARG A 65 -5.15 8.81 13.99
N ASP A 66 -5.86 9.86 14.41
CA ASP A 66 -6.94 10.45 13.61
C ASP A 66 -6.43 11.17 12.36
N LEU A 67 -5.25 11.77 12.42
CA LEU A 67 -4.60 12.35 11.24
C LEU A 67 -4.16 11.25 10.27
N GLU A 68 -3.43 10.25 10.76
CA GLU A 68 -2.95 9.11 9.96
C GLU A 68 -4.11 8.39 9.27
N ARG A 69 -5.20 8.11 10.01
CA ARG A 69 -6.41 7.50 9.45
C ARG A 69 -7.04 8.35 8.36
N ARG A 70 -7.13 9.68 8.55
CA ARG A 70 -7.69 10.58 7.53
C ARG A 70 -6.79 10.65 6.30
N ALA A 71 -5.48 10.76 6.49
CA ALA A 71 -4.51 10.77 5.40
C ALA A 71 -4.61 9.48 4.56
N LEU A 72 -4.62 8.31 5.21
CA LEU A 72 -4.80 7.02 4.53
C LEU A 72 -6.16 6.94 3.81
N LYS A 73 -7.25 7.42 4.42
CA LYS A 73 -8.57 7.44 3.78
C LYS A 73 -8.55 8.27 2.49
N TYR A 74 -7.92 9.45 2.51
CA TYR A 74 -7.80 10.28 1.31
C TYR A 74 -6.92 9.62 0.26
N LEU A 75 -5.77 9.09 0.65
CA LEU A 75 -4.82 8.40 -0.23
C LEU A 75 -5.45 7.20 -0.95
N LEU A 76 -6.25 6.42 -0.22
CA LEU A 76 -6.90 5.22 -0.75
C LEU A 76 -8.25 5.50 -1.40
N SER A 77 -8.78 6.72 -1.30
CA SER A 77 -10.09 7.06 -1.86
C SER A 77 -10.23 6.75 -3.35
N PRO A 78 -9.21 6.95 -4.22
CA PRO A 78 -9.33 6.57 -5.63
C PRO A 78 -9.40 5.05 -5.84
N LEU A 79 -8.75 4.28 -4.97
CA LEU A 79 -8.74 2.82 -5.02
C LEU A 79 -10.01 2.19 -4.44
N LEU A 80 -10.85 2.98 -3.76
CA LEU A 80 -12.11 2.52 -3.17
C LEU A 80 -13.33 2.93 -4.00
N GLN A 81 -13.10 3.49 -5.19
CA GLN A 81 -14.18 3.86 -6.12
C GLN A 81 -14.90 2.61 -6.62
N LYS A 82 -16.23 2.68 -6.65
CA LYS A 82 -17.08 1.59 -7.15
C LYS A 82 -16.92 1.40 -8.65
N GLU A 83 -16.61 2.48 -9.37
CA GLU A 83 -16.37 2.42 -10.80
C GLU A 83 -15.02 1.78 -11.16
N GLY A 84 -14.17 1.43 -10.20
CA GLY A 84 -12.83 0.90 -10.45
C GLY A 84 -11.82 1.97 -10.89
N ILE A 85 -10.66 1.53 -11.38
CA ILE A 85 -9.56 2.37 -11.84
C ILE A 85 -9.11 1.95 -13.24
N TYR A 86 -8.57 2.89 -14.01
CA TYR A 86 -7.96 2.62 -15.31
C TYR A 86 -6.44 2.62 -15.18
N LEU A 87 -5.79 1.55 -15.63
CA LEU A 87 -4.33 1.43 -15.64
C LEU A 87 -3.82 1.31 -17.07
N ALA A 88 -2.78 2.07 -17.40
CA ALA A 88 -2.05 1.91 -18.64
C ALA A 88 -0.98 0.83 -18.47
N ILE A 89 -1.15 -0.32 -19.11
CA ILE A 89 -0.23 -1.46 -19.09
C ILE A 89 0.25 -1.68 -20.52
N ASN A 90 1.56 -1.56 -20.76
CA ASN A 90 2.18 -1.74 -22.08
C ASN A 90 1.51 -0.91 -23.19
N GLY A 91 1.13 0.34 -22.89
CA GLY A 91 0.46 1.24 -23.83
C GLY A 91 -1.03 0.97 -24.05
N LYS A 92 -1.60 -0.05 -23.41
CA LYS A 92 -3.04 -0.34 -23.42
C LYS A 92 -3.69 0.11 -22.12
N VAL A 93 -4.82 0.79 -22.21
CA VAL A 93 -5.63 1.15 -21.03
C VAL A 93 -6.55 -0.02 -20.70
N GLU A 94 -6.44 -0.52 -19.48
CA GLU A 94 -7.21 -1.64 -18.96
C GLU A 94 -7.99 -1.19 -17.72
N HIS A 95 -9.23 -1.68 -17.58
CA HIS A 95 -10.10 -1.35 -16.47
C HIS A 95 -9.96 -2.40 -15.35
N PHE A 96 -9.82 -1.94 -14.10
CA PHE A 96 -9.61 -2.79 -12.94
C PHE A 96 -10.53 -2.40 -11.79
N ILE A 97 -11.10 -3.39 -11.11
CA ILE A 97 -11.80 -3.18 -9.85
C ILE A 97 -10.89 -3.68 -8.72
N PRO A 98 -10.15 -2.80 -8.04
CA PRO A 98 -9.26 -3.20 -6.96
C PRO A 98 -10.05 -3.76 -5.78
N HIS A 99 -9.65 -4.94 -5.31
CA HIS A 99 -10.14 -5.52 -4.06
C HIS A 99 -9.05 -5.37 -3.00
N ILE A 100 -9.31 -4.54 -1.98
CA ILE A 100 -8.39 -4.33 -0.88
C ILE A 100 -8.83 -5.20 0.29
N SER A 101 -8.03 -6.22 0.61
CA SER A 101 -8.10 -6.91 1.89
C SER A 101 -7.07 -6.31 2.85
N THR A 102 -7.46 -6.14 4.12
CA THR A 102 -6.54 -5.67 5.16
C THR A 102 -5.86 -6.88 5.78
N ILE A 103 -4.60 -7.08 5.42
CA ILE A 103 -3.75 -8.12 6.01
C ILE A 103 -2.51 -7.41 6.53
N LEU A 104 -2.34 -7.42 7.85
CA LEU A 104 -1.13 -6.96 8.50
C LEU A 104 -0.19 -8.15 8.59
N ALA A 105 0.92 -8.07 7.86
CA ALA A 105 1.89 -9.12 7.77
C ALA A 105 3.25 -8.48 7.45
N ASP A 106 4.33 -9.11 7.92
CA ASP A 106 5.64 -8.79 7.36
C ASP A 106 5.70 -9.24 5.88
N MET A 107 6.75 -8.83 5.15
CA MET A 107 6.83 -9.12 3.72
C MET A 107 6.81 -10.64 3.43
N LEU A 108 7.38 -11.45 4.32
CA LEU A 108 7.45 -12.90 4.17
C LEU A 108 6.09 -13.57 4.42
N GLU A 109 5.37 -13.14 5.45
CA GLU A 109 4.01 -13.62 5.75
C GLU A 109 3.01 -13.16 4.69
N ALA A 110 3.12 -11.91 4.23
CA ALA A 110 2.27 -11.37 3.17
C ALA A 110 2.42 -12.16 1.86
N GLN A 111 3.63 -12.64 1.55
CA GLN A 111 3.88 -13.50 0.39
C GLN A 111 3.09 -14.80 0.47
N ASN A 112 3.11 -15.50 1.61
CA ASN A 112 2.40 -16.77 1.77
C ASN A 112 0.89 -16.58 1.54
N ILE A 113 0.35 -15.44 1.98
CA ILE A 113 -1.07 -15.11 1.84
C ILE A 113 -1.40 -14.67 0.40
N CYS A 114 -0.54 -13.89 -0.26
CA CYS A 114 -0.78 -13.48 -1.64
C CYS A 114 -0.59 -14.64 -2.64
N CYS A 115 0.34 -15.56 -2.39
CA CYS A 115 0.58 -16.74 -3.23
C CYS A 115 -0.55 -17.78 -3.17
N THR A 116 -1.36 -17.79 -2.10
CA THR A 116 -2.52 -18.67 -1.96
C THR A 116 -3.77 -18.14 -2.66
N TYR A 117 -3.83 -16.82 -2.93
CA TYR A 117 -4.89 -16.19 -3.74
C TYR A 117 -4.66 -16.41 -5.25
N LYS A 118 -4.31 -17.62 -5.67
CA LYS A 118 -4.22 -17.99 -7.09
C LYS A 118 -5.60 -17.83 -7.74
N SER A 119 -5.74 -16.76 -8.52
CA SER A 119 -6.64 -16.57 -9.67
C SER A 119 -7.93 -17.42 -9.66
N TYR A 120 -9.02 -16.86 -9.15
CA TYR A 120 -10.35 -17.18 -9.70
C TYR A 120 -10.45 -16.52 -11.09
N CYS A 121 -9.73 -17.07 -12.05
CA CYS A 121 -10.02 -16.89 -13.47
C CYS A 121 -10.16 -18.30 -14.04
N THR A 122 -11.28 -18.93 -13.75
CA THR A 122 -11.77 -20.01 -14.60
C THR A 122 -12.20 -19.36 -15.90
N VAL A 123 -11.28 -19.28 -16.88
CA VAL A 123 -11.71 -19.19 -18.27
C VAL A 123 -12.29 -20.57 -18.56
N THR A 124 -13.61 -20.71 -18.51
CA THR A 124 -14.28 -21.79 -19.21
C THR A 124 -14.00 -21.58 -20.69
N SER A 125 -13.02 -22.31 -21.22
CA SER A 125 -12.92 -22.54 -22.65
C SER A 125 -14.12 -23.40 -23.05
N GLU A 126 -15.27 -22.76 -23.26
CA GLU A 126 -16.29 -23.36 -24.11
C GLU A 126 -15.81 -23.24 -25.54
N SER A 127 -15.29 -24.36 -26.03
CA SER A 127 -15.14 -24.65 -27.45
C SER A 127 -16.49 -24.43 -28.12
N ILE A 128 -16.63 -23.38 -28.92
CA ILE A 128 -17.75 -23.26 -29.84
C ILE A 128 -17.19 -23.08 -31.25
N THR A 129 -17.31 -24.20 -31.96
CA THR A 129 -17.26 -24.48 -33.42
C THR A 129 -15.97 -24.20 -34.18
#